data_AF-A0A957ZGG9-F1
#
_entry.id   AF-A0A957ZGG9-F1
#
_cell.length_a   1.000
_cell.length_b   1.000
_cell.length_c   1.000
_cell.angle_alpha   90.00
_cell.angle_beta   90.00
_cell.angle_gamma   90.00
#
_symmetry.space_group_name_H-M   'P 1'
#
loop_
_entity.id
_entity.type
_entity.pdbx_description
1 polymer ?
#
loop_
_entity_poly.entity_id
_entity_poly.type
_entity_poly.pdbx_seq_one_letter_code
_entity_poly.pdbx_strand_id
1 'polypeptide(L)'
;ETYYILDCAPDAHCYLGFQGDINPAEFRAALDHSFTHAAPVEIERFVQAHPVRKHDLVLIPNGTIHCSGINNLVLEISATPYIFTFKMYDWMRLDLDGRPRPLNIDRAFENLYFDRKGDRVPAEFISQPRIVNSGPGWELIHQPTHK
;
A
#
# COMPACT_ATOMS: atom_id res chain seq x y z
N GLU A 1 3.96 6.29 7.32
CA GLU A 1 3.26 7.31 6.53
C GLU A 1 1.75 7.12 6.64
N THR A 2 0.96 8.00 6.03
CA THR A 2 -0.49 7.82 5.87
C THR A 2 -0.90 8.32 4.49
N TYR A 3 -1.84 7.64 3.85
CA TYR A 3 -2.51 8.12 2.64
C TYR A 3 -3.87 8.67 3.01
N TYR A 4 -4.08 9.97 2.75
CA TYR A 4 -5.41 10.55 2.68
C TYR A 4 -5.83 10.65 1.23
N ILE A 5 -6.93 9.98 0.86
CA ILE A 5 -7.42 9.94 -0.51
C ILE A 5 -8.15 11.25 -0.81
N LEU A 6 -7.47 12.18 -1.50
CA LEU A 6 -8.06 13.48 -1.86
C LEU A 6 -9.14 13.34 -2.91
N ASP A 7 -8.94 12.43 -3.87
CA ASP A 7 -9.88 12.08 -4.93
C ASP A 7 -9.49 10.72 -5.54
N CYS A 8 -10.44 9.99 -6.11
CA CYS A 8 -10.15 8.72 -6.77
C CYS A 8 -11.22 8.33 -7.79
N ALA A 9 -10.87 7.46 -8.74
CA ALA A 9 -11.86 6.85 -9.62
C ALA A 9 -12.70 5.77 -8.88
N PRO A 10 -13.87 5.37 -9.42
CA PRO A 10 -14.73 4.37 -8.77
C PRO A 10 -14.10 2.99 -8.57
N ASP A 11 -13.09 2.63 -9.37
CA ASP A 11 -12.37 1.35 -9.35
C ASP A 11 -11.02 1.43 -8.61
N ALA A 12 -10.75 2.56 -7.96
CA ALA A 12 -9.49 2.79 -7.28
C ALA A 12 -9.32 1.90 -6.04
N HIS A 13 -8.09 1.43 -5.85
CA HIS A 13 -7.69 0.58 -4.74
C HIS A 13 -6.32 0.99 -4.22
N CYS A 14 -6.06 0.73 -2.95
CA CYS A 14 -4.72 0.75 -2.39
C CYS A 14 -4.29 -0.67 -2.03
N TYR A 15 -3.03 -1.00 -2.31
CA TYR A 15 -2.44 -2.23 -1.82
C TYR A 15 -1.89 -1.98 -0.42
N LEU A 16 -2.25 -2.82 0.54
CA LEU A 16 -1.82 -2.66 1.93
C LEU A 16 -1.79 -4.02 2.63
N GLY A 17 -0.63 -4.36 3.19
CA GLY A 17 -0.45 -5.58 3.99
C GLY A 17 -0.57 -6.88 3.18
N PHE A 18 -0.19 -7.97 3.81
CA PHE A 18 -0.13 -9.28 3.15
C PHE A 18 -1.46 -10.05 3.25
N GLN A 19 -1.69 -10.98 2.32
CA GLN A 19 -2.74 -11.99 2.46
C GLN A 19 -2.55 -12.80 3.76
N GLY A 20 -3.64 -13.29 4.36
CA GLY A 20 -3.59 -13.96 5.66
C GLY A 20 -2.73 -15.23 5.67
N ASP A 21 -2.68 -15.92 4.54
CA ASP A 21 -1.96 -17.16 4.25
C ASP A 21 -0.57 -16.94 3.62
N ILE A 22 -0.07 -15.69 3.61
CA ILE A 22 1.23 -15.34 3.02
C ILE A 22 2.35 -16.31 3.44
N ASN A 23 3.03 -16.87 2.43
CA ASN A 23 4.30 -17.56 2.57
C ASN A 23 5.44 -16.63 2.09
N PRO A 24 6.30 -16.14 3.01
CA PRO A 24 7.40 -15.24 2.65
C PRO A 24 8.37 -15.83 1.61
N ALA A 25 8.62 -17.14 1.65
CA ALA A 25 9.54 -17.80 0.73
C ALA A 25 8.98 -17.85 -0.70
N GLU A 26 7.68 -18.16 -0.84
CA GLU A 26 7.00 -18.14 -2.14
C GLU A 26 6.90 -16.72 -2.70
N PHE A 27 6.61 -15.73 -1.84
CA PHE A 27 6.60 -14.33 -2.26
C PHE A 27 7.97 -13.89 -2.77
N ARG A 28 9.03 -14.22 -2.03
CA ARG A 28 10.41 -13.95 -2.44
C ARG A 28 10.73 -14.57 -3.80
N ALA A 29 10.43 -15.85 -3.96
CA ALA A 29 10.66 -16.58 -5.20
C ALA A 29 9.92 -15.95 -6.39
N ALA A 30 8.67 -15.51 -6.19
CA ALA A 30 7.90 -14.84 -7.23
C ALA A 30 8.53 -13.50 -7.67
N LEU A 31 9.03 -12.72 -6.73
CA LEU A 31 9.73 -11.45 -7.01
C LEU A 31 11.05 -11.69 -7.74
N ASP A 32 11.87 -12.65 -7.29
CA ASP A 32 13.16 -12.97 -7.91
C ASP A 32 12.96 -13.54 -9.33
N HIS A 33 11.94 -14.37 -9.52
CA HIS A 33 11.55 -14.88 -10.84
C HIS A 33 11.13 -13.72 -11.77
N SER A 34 10.28 -12.81 -11.28
CA SER A 34 9.86 -11.63 -12.03
C SER A 34 11.05 -10.77 -12.47
N PHE A 35 11.97 -10.49 -11.55
CA PHE A 35 13.16 -9.69 -11.83
C PHE A 35 14.09 -10.35 -12.84
N THR A 36 14.32 -11.66 -12.72
CA THR A 36 15.24 -12.42 -13.58
C THR A 36 14.67 -12.66 -14.98
N HIS A 37 13.37 -12.93 -15.08
CA HIS A 37 12.73 -13.38 -16.31
C HIS A 37 11.83 -12.33 -16.96
N ALA A 38 11.80 -11.11 -16.42
CA ALA A 38 10.92 -10.04 -16.86
C ALA A 38 9.44 -10.50 -16.96
N ALA A 39 9.00 -11.26 -15.95
CA ALA A 39 7.66 -11.84 -15.89
C ALA A 39 6.78 -11.08 -14.88
N PRO A 40 5.46 -10.96 -15.12
CA PRO A 40 4.57 -10.31 -14.16
C PRO A 40 4.47 -11.10 -12.86
N VAL A 41 4.18 -10.40 -11.77
CA VAL A 41 3.80 -11.00 -10.49
C VAL A 41 2.31 -10.80 -10.31
N GLU A 42 1.59 -11.89 -10.06
CA GLU A 42 0.21 -11.86 -9.58
C GLU A 42 0.19 -11.35 -8.13
N ILE A 43 0.36 -10.04 -7.94
CA ILE A 43 0.66 -9.44 -6.63
C ILE A 43 -0.45 -9.68 -5.61
N GLU A 44 -1.71 -9.76 -6.06
CA GLU A 44 -2.88 -9.99 -5.22
C GLU A 44 -2.89 -11.37 -4.57
N ARG A 45 -2.08 -12.33 -5.06
CA ARG A 45 -1.81 -13.59 -4.35
C ARG A 45 -1.07 -13.40 -3.04
N PHE A 46 -0.37 -12.28 -2.87
CA PHE A 46 0.52 -12.03 -1.73
C PHE A 46 0.13 -10.79 -0.93
N VAL A 47 -0.40 -9.75 -1.59
CA VAL A 47 -0.72 -8.44 -1.00
C VAL A 47 -2.21 -8.17 -1.14
N GLN A 48 -2.85 -7.63 -0.12
CA GLN A 48 -4.27 -7.30 -0.17
C GLN A 48 -4.48 -6.02 -0.98
N ALA A 49 -5.51 -6.02 -1.84
CA ALA A 49 -6.04 -4.83 -2.49
C ALA A 49 -7.31 -4.38 -1.77
N HIS A 50 -7.34 -3.12 -1.34
CA HIS A 50 -8.45 -2.53 -0.61
C HIS A 50 -9.11 -1.45 -1.46
N PRO A 51 -10.42 -1.52 -1.73
CA PRO A 51 -11.12 -0.43 -2.40
C PRO A 51 -11.04 0.82 -1.52
N VAL A 52 -10.81 1.96 -2.16
CA VAL A 52 -10.74 3.25 -1.47
C VAL A 52 -11.72 4.24 -2.08
N ARG A 53 -12.14 5.20 -1.26
CA ARG A 53 -13.04 6.28 -1.63
C ARG A 53 -12.42 7.60 -1.26
N LYS A 54 -12.93 8.66 -1.89
CA LYS A 54 -12.61 10.03 -1.53
C LYS A 54 -12.79 10.23 -0.02
N HIS A 55 -11.78 10.85 0.57
CA HIS A 55 -11.62 11.14 1.98
C HIS A 55 -11.28 9.94 2.88
N ASP A 56 -11.08 8.74 2.35
CA ASP A 56 -10.54 7.62 3.14
C ASP A 56 -9.13 7.93 3.65
N LEU A 57 -8.81 7.35 4.82
CA LEU A 57 -7.51 7.48 5.45
C LEU A 57 -6.90 6.10 5.71
N VAL A 58 -5.73 5.86 5.13
CA VAL A 58 -4.98 4.62 5.26
C VAL A 58 -3.72 4.89 6.08
N LEU A 59 -3.58 4.19 7.20
CA LEU A 59 -2.38 4.21 8.02
C LEU A 59 -1.36 3.22 7.47
N ILE A 60 -0.11 3.65 7.34
CA ILE A 60 0.98 2.81 6.84
C ILE A 60 2.10 2.83 7.89
N PRO A 61 2.04 1.92 8.88
CA PRO A 61 3.14 1.74 9.82
C PRO A 61 4.41 1.28 9.10
N ASN A 62 5.58 1.53 9.70
CA ASN A 62 6.84 1.05 9.14
C ASN A 62 6.83 -0.48 8.97
N GLY A 63 7.55 -0.97 7.96
CA GLY A 63 7.60 -2.40 7.63
C GLY A 63 6.34 -2.95 6.96
N THR A 64 5.33 -2.12 6.69
CA THR A 64 4.10 -2.53 5.99
C THR A 64 4.32 -2.45 4.48
N ILE A 65 4.07 -3.54 3.76
CA ILE A 65 4.03 -3.53 2.29
C ILE A 65 2.81 -2.72 1.82
N HIS A 66 3.01 -1.83 0.86
CA HIS A 66 1.94 -0.98 0.37
C HIS A 66 2.21 -0.42 -1.04
N CYS A 67 1.15 0.03 -1.70
CA CYS A 67 1.20 0.82 -2.93
C CYS A 67 -0.12 1.62 -3.05
N SER A 68 -0.04 2.89 -3.47
CA SER A 68 -1.23 3.73 -3.65
C SER A 68 -2.20 3.22 -4.71
N GLY A 69 -1.75 2.36 -5.63
CA GLY A 69 -2.53 1.94 -6.79
C GLY A 69 -2.70 3.05 -7.83
N ILE A 70 -3.30 2.69 -8.97
CA ILE A 70 -3.66 3.64 -10.03
C ILE A 70 -4.95 4.39 -9.67
N ASN A 71 -5.22 5.49 -10.36
CA ASN A 71 -6.46 6.26 -10.24
C ASN A 71 -6.71 6.85 -8.84
N ASN A 72 -5.66 7.03 -8.03
CA ASN A 72 -5.71 7.70 -6.73
C ASN A 72 -4.95 9.03 -6.77
N LEU A 73 -5.59 10.10 -6.27
CA LEU A 73 -4.92 11.33 -5.86
C LEU A 73 -4.72 11.29 -4.35
N VAL A 74 -3.48 11.14 -3.91
CA VAL A 74 -3.14 10.92 -2.50
C VAL A 74 -2.43 12.14 -1.92
N LEU A 75 -2.92 12.61 -0.77
CA LEU A 75 -2.11 13.40 0.16
C LEU A 75 -1.36 12.43 1.08
N GLU A 76 -0.05 12.32 0.87
CA GLU A 76 0.81 11.52 1.70
C GLU A 76 1.38 12.35 2.86
N ILE A 77 1.19 11.88 4.09
CA ILE A 77 1.71 12.53 5.30
C ILE A 77 2.68 11.58 5.98
N SER A 78 3.95 11.97 6.06
CA SER A 78 5.06 11.10 6.47
C SER A 78 5.87 11.73 7.60
N ALA A 79 6.25 10.91 8.59
CA ALA A 79 7.00 11.36 9.77
C ALA A 79 8.53 11.41 9.57
N THR A 80 9.03 10.90 8.45
CA THR A 80 10.47 10.71 8.22
C THR A 80 11.03 11.73 7.24
N PRO A 81 12.02 12.55 7.64
CA PRO A 81 12.74 13.45 6.73
C PRO A 81 13.76 12.75 5.83
N TYR A 82 13.99 11.43 6.01
CA TYR A 82 14.90 10.61 5.20
C TYR A 82 14.14 9.52 4.45
N ILE A 83 14.34 9.47 3.14
CA ILE A 83 13.50 8.78 2.16
C ILE A 83 14.13 7.43 1.83
N PHE A 84 13.68 6.33 2.46
CA PHE A 84 14.05 4.98 2.03
C PHE A 84 12.82 4.21 1.60
N THR A 85 12.68 4.04 0.28
CA THR A 85 11.67 3.16 -0.32
C THR A 85 12.38 1.95 -0.92
N PHE A 86 12.16 0.77 -0.34
CA PHE A 86 12.68 -0.48 -0.90
C PHE A 86 11.63 -1.12 -1.81
N LYS A 87 11.69 -0.75 -3.09
CA LYS A 87 10.80 -1.33 -4.11
C LYS A 87 11.12 -2.81 -4.34
N MET A 88 10.09 -3.64 -4.36
CA MET A 88 10.21 -5.09 -4.61
C MET A 88 9.64 -5.50 -5.96
N TYR A 89 8.60 -4.80 -6.43
CA TYR A 89 7.97 -5.00 -7.72
C TYR A 89 7.47 -3.65 -8.21
N ASP A 90 7.61 -3.38 -9.50
CA ASP A 90 7.25 -2.09 -10.08
C ASP A 90 6.50 -2.22 -11.41
N TRP A 91 5.69 -3.28 -11.52
CA TRP A 91 4.79 -3.58 -12.64
C TRP A 91 5.49 -3.72 -13.99
N MET A 92 6.72 -4.26 -13.97
CA MET A 92 7.60 -4.39 -15.15
C MET A 92 7.82 -3.07 -15.90
N ARG A 93 7.60 -1.92 -15.24
CA ARG A 93 7.76 -0.61 -15.86
C ARG A 93 9.24 -0.32 -16.06
N LEU A 94 9.54 0.14 -17.27
CA LEU A 94 10.86 0.59 -17.65
C LEU A 94 11.09 2.04 -17.19
N ASP A 95 12.35 2.41 -17.00
CA ASP A 95 12.80 3.79 -16.86
C ASP A 95 12.81 4.51 -18.23
N LEU A 96 13.28 5.75 -18.22
CA LEU A 96 13.35 6.59 -19.42
C LEU A 96 14.35 6.06 -20.47
N ASP A 97 15.29 5.20 -20.06
CA ASP A 97 16.29 4.59 -20.92
C ASP A 97 15.84 3.19 -21.43
N GLY A 98 14.61 2.77 -21.10
CA GLY A 98 14.07 1.47 -21.48
C GLY A 98 14.61 0.30 -20.64
N ARG A 99 15.20 0.56 -19.47
CA ARG A 99 15.70 -0.48 -18.55
C ARG A 99 14.71 -0.74 -17.41
N PRO A 100 14.67 -1.94 -16.83
CA PRO A 100 13.90 -2.18 -15.61
C PRO A 100 14.33 -1.23 -14.49
N ARG A 101 13.36 -0.62 -13.80
CA ARG A 101 13.67 0.26 -12.67
C ARG A 101 14.31 -0.51 -11.51
N PRO A 102 15.21 0.12 -10.74
CA PRO A 102 15.94 -0.54 -9.68
C PRO A 102 15.00 -1.06 -8.58
N LEU A 103 15.23 -2.32 -8.18
CA LEU A 103 14.54 -3.00 -7.09
C LEU A 103 15.55 -3.33 -5.98
N ASN A 104 15.07 -3.39 -4.74
CA ASN A 104 15.87 -3.65 -3.53
C ASN A 104 15.22 -4.78 -2.71
N ILE A 105 15.06 -5.96 -3.33
CA ILE A 105 14.32 -7.08 -2.74
C ILE A 105 14.94 -7.53 -1.42
N ASP A 106 16.26 -7.76 -1.36
CA ASP A 106 16.94 -8.19 -0.12
C ASP A 106 16.70 -7.22 1.04
N ARG A 107 16.94 -5.92 0.80
CA ARG A 107 16.78 -4.90 1.84
C ARG A 107 15.32 -4.75 2.27
N ALA A 108 14.37 -4.93 1.34
CA ALA A 108 12.95 -4.93 1.69
C ALA A 108 12.64 -6.09 2.66
N PHE A 109 13.11 -7.30 2.37
CA PHE A 109 12.84 -8.49 3.22
C PHE A 109 13.42 -8.38 4.63
N GLU A 110 14.52 -7.65 4.82
CA GLU A 110 15.06 -7.36 6.16
C GLU A 110 14.18 -6.41 6.98
N ASN A 111 13.27 -5.66 6.33
CA ASN A 111 12.46 -4.62 6.95
C ASN A 111 10.95 -4.93 6.97
N LEU A 112 10.50 -5.98 6.28
CA LEU A 112 9.09 -6.33 6.19
C LEU A 112 8.58 -6.96 7.49
N TYR A 113 7.40 -6.52 7.91
CA TYR A 113 6.66 -7.12 9.00
C TYR A 113 5.54 -8.00 8.43
N PHE A 114 5.79 -9.30 8.34
CA PHE A 114 4.83 -10.27 7.80
C PHE A 114 3.61 -10.52 8.71
N ASP A 115 3.60 -9.98 9.94
CA ASP A 115 2.44 -9.99 10.83
C ASP A 115 1.38 -8.92 10.47
N ARG A 116 1.67 -8.04 9.49
CA ARG A 116 0.76 -7.06 8.91
C ARG A 116 -0.08 -7.71 7.81
N LYS A 117 -0.94 -8.65 8.21
CA LYS A 117 -1.65 -9.54 7.28
C LYS A 117 -3.07 -9.90 7.70
N GLY A 118 -3.83 -10.44 6.75
CA GLY A 118 -5.22 -10.86 6.94
C GLY A 118 -6.11 -9.76 7.51
N ASP A 119 -7.09 -10.15 8.32
CA ASP A 119 -8.13 -9.28 8.90
C ASP A 119 -7.59 -8.14 9.78
N ARG A 120 -6.35 -8.28 10.25
CA ARG A 120 -5.68 -7.23 11.02
C ARG A 120 -5.55 -5.95 10.20
N VAL A 121 -5.28 -6.06 8.91
CA VAL A 121 -5.02 -4.91 8.03
C VAL A 121 -6.23 -3.98 7.95
N PRO A 122 -7.43 -4.42 7.50
CA PRO A 122 -8.59 -3.55 7.48
C PRO A 122 -9.07 -3.12 8.87
N ALA A 123 -8.79 -3.91 9.92
CA ALA A 123 -9.20 -3.58 11.28
C ALA A 123 -8.32 -2.53 11.97
N GLU A 124 -7.02 -2.50 11.69
CA GLU A 124 -6.04 -1.64 12.39
C GLU A 124 -5.49 -0.52 11.51
N PHE A 125 -5.41 -0.71 10.19
CA PHE A 125 -4.68 0.21 9.30
C PHE A 125 -5.57 0.98 8.33
N ILE A 126 -6.86 0.65 8.25
CA ILE A 126 -7.83 1.39 7.45
C ILE A 126 -8.78 2.11 8.40
N SER A 127 -8.78 3.44 8.35
CA SER A 127 -9.66 4.26 9.18
C SER A 127 -11.12 3.94 8.88
N GLN A 128 -11.93 3.94 9.93
CA GLN A 128 -13.39 3.81 9.83
C GLN A 128 -14.01 5.20 10.08
N PRO A 129 -14.22 6.01 9.02
CA PRO A 129 -14.74 7.36 9.16
C PRO A 129 -16.11 7.38 9.83
N ARG A 130 -16.33 8.39 10.66
CA ARG A 130 -17.67 8.72 11.16
C ARG A 130 -17.88 10.22 11.15
N ILE A 131 -19.08 10.64 10.73
CA ILE A 131 -19.52 12.02 10.89
C ILE A 131 -19.76 12.25 12.39
N VAL A 132 -19.10 13.27 12.94
CA VAL A 132 -19.27 13.66 14.36
C VAL A 132 -20.08 14.94 14.50
N ASN A 133 -20.17 15.75 13.44
CA ASN A 133 -21.04 16.91 13.38
C ASN A 133 -21.29 17.30 11.92
N SER A 134 -22.36 18.04 11.64
CA SER A 134 -22.70 18.50 10.30
C SER A 134 -23.57 19.75 10.35
N GLY A 135 -23.54 20.56 9.30
CA GLY A 135 -24.42 21.71 9.11
C GLY A 135 -24.62 22.04 7.62
N PRO A 136 -25.29 23.15 7.30
CA PRO A 136 -25.51 23.54 5.90
C PRO A 136 -24.17 23.71 5.16
N GLY A 137 -23.89 22.78 4.24
CA GLY A 137 -22.69 22.80 3.38
C GLY A 137 -21.41 22.24 4.02
N TRP A 138 -21.45 21.60 5.19
CA TRP A 138 -20.26 21.00 5.79
C TRP A 138 -20.54 19.75 6.64
N GLU A 139 -19.54 18.87 6.68
CA GLU A 139 -19.47 17.71 7.57
C GLU A 139 -18.13 17.73 8.30
N LEU A 140 -18.14 17.42 9.59
CA LEU A 140 -16.94 17.15 10.37
C LEU A 140 -16.80 15.63 10.51
N ILE A 141 -15.78 15.09 9.85
CA ILE A 141 -15.52 13.66 9.81
C ILE A 141 -14.36 13.36 10.76
N HIS A 142 -14.59 12.42 11.67
CA HIS A 142 -13.53 11.83 12.49
C HIS A 142 -12.95 10.62 11.76
N GLN A 143 -11.65 10.66 11.46
CA GLN A 143 -10.89 9.61 10.78
C GLN A 143 -9.89 8.95 11.76
N PRO A 144 -10.32 7.98 12.60
CA PRO A 144 -9.44 7.34 13.57
C PRO A 144 -8.51 6.33 12.90
N THR A 145 -7.21 6.45 13.12
CA THR A 145 -6.18 5.48 12.66
C THR A 145 -5.64 4.60 13.79
N HIS A 146 -6.19 4.71 15.00
CA HIS A 146 -5.81 3.94 16.18
C HIS A 146 -7.01 3.81 17.12
N LYS A 147 -6.98 2.78 17.98
CA LYS A 147 -7.85 2.69 19.15
C LYS A 147 -7.41 3.67 20.22
#